data_AF-A0A6I3IUS2-F1
#
_entry.id   AF-A0A6I3IUS2-F1
#
_cell.length_a   1.000
_cell.length_b   1.000
_cell.length_c   1.000
_cell.angle_alpha   90.00
_cell.angle_beta   90.00
_cell.angle_gamma   90.00
#
_symmetry.space_group_name_H-M   'P 1'
#
loop_
_entity.id
_entity.type
_entity.pdbx_description
1 polymer ?
#
loop_
_entity_poly.entity_id
_entity_poly.type
_entity_poly.pdbx_seq_one_letter_code
_entity_poly.pdbx_strand_id
1 'polypeptide(L)'
;IGAFRTRRLDHARFPYVYLDATYLHVRTEAAMVVSKAVVVATGVTEHGRREILGLDVGDSEDEVFWRAFLIGLKKRGLGGVQ
;
A
#
# COMPACT_ATOMS: atom_id res chain seq x y z
N ILE A 1 2.48 -6.70 13.49
CA ILE A 1 2.51 -6.36 12.04
C ILE A 1 1.10 -6.21 11.45
N GLY A 2 0.16 -7.13 11.73
CA GLY A 2 -1.22 -7.04 11.22
C GLY A 2 -1.94 -5.72 11.54
N ALA A 3 -1.77 -5.19 12.75
CA ALA A 3 -2.44 -3.96 13.20
C ALA A 3 -2.24 -2.75 12.26
N PHE A 4 -1.08 -2.60 11.62
CA PHE A 4 -0.85 -1.53 10.64
C PHE A 4 -1.58 -1.82 9.32
N ARG A 5 -1.46 -3.04 8.79
CA ARG A 5 -2.06 -3.42 7.49
C ARG A 5 -3.59 -3.37 7.52
N THR A 6 -4.19 -3.52 8.70
CA THR A 6 -5.65 -3.53 8.88
C THR A 6 -6.21 -2.30 9.59
N ARG A 7 -5.37 -1.30 9.95
CA ARG A 7 -5.86 -0.09 10.64
C ARG A 7 -6.89 0.63 9.76
N ARG A 8 -7.90 1.20 10.40
CA ARG A 8 -8.82 2.13 9.75
C ARG A 8 -8.09 3.39 9.25
N LEU A 9 -8.62 3.97 8.18
CA LEU A 9 -8.09 5.13 7.46
C LEU A 9 -9.08 6.31 7.43
N ASP A 10 -10.17 6.23 8.17
CA ASP A 10 -11.23 7.24 8.24
C ASP A 10 -11.04 8.24 9.40
N HIS A 11 -9.86 8.25 10.03
CA HIS A 11 -9.48 9.23 11.06
C HIS A 11 -9.13 10.61 10.48
N ALA A 12 -8.87 10.70 9.17
CA ALA A 12 -8.53 11.94 8.48
C ALA A 12 -8.96 11.88 7.02
N ARG A 13 -9.17 13.04 6.40
CA ARG A 13 -9.36 13.13 4.95
C ARG A 13 -8.00 13.13 4.25
N PHE A 14 -7.87 12.33 3.20
CA PHE A 14 -6.68 12.25 2.36
C PHE A 14 -7.00 12.69 0.92
N PRO A 15 -6.93 13.99 0.60
CA PRO A 15 -7.24 14.47 -0.75
C PRO A 15 -6.31 13.90 -1.83
N TYR A 16 -5.06 13.61 -1.46
CA TYR A 16 -4.05 13.09 -2.38
C TYR A 16 -3.47 11.77 -1.86
N VAL A 17 -3.27 10.82 -2.78
CA VAL A 17 -2.57 9.57 -2.51
C VAL A 17 -1.53 9.35 -3.60
N TYR A 18 -0.30 9.15 -3.18
CA TYR A 18 0.80 8.74 -4.04
C TYR A 18 0.97 7.22 -3.94
N LEU A 19 1.05 6.58 -5.10
CA LEU A 19 1.33 5.16 -5.23
C LEU A 19 2.73 5.02 -5.84
N ASP A 20 3.56 4.23 -5.17
CA ASP A 20 4.90 3.91 -5.65
C ASP A 20 5.11 2.40 -5.57
N ALA A 21 5.99 1.91 -6.42
CA ALA A 21 6.40 0.53 -6.39
C ALA A 21 7.87 0.37 -6.71
N THR A 22 8.47 -0.60 -6.02
CA THR A 22 9.87 -0.91 -6.18
C THR A 22 10.07 -2.42 -6.15
N TYR A 23 11.01 -2.89 -6.95
CA TYR A 23 11.41 -4.29 -6.95
C TYR A 23 12.57 -4.51 -5.99
N LEU A 24 12.36 -5.37 -5.00
CA LEU A 24 13.38 -5.75 -4.04
C LEU A 24 13.80 -7.20 -4.25
N HIS A 25 15.10 -7.45 -4.14
CA HIS A 25 15.63 -8.82 -4.09
C HIS A 25 15.41 -9.40 -2.69
N VAL A 26 14.54 -10.39 -2.59
CA VAL A 26 14.14 -11.00 -1.33
C VAL A 26 14.60 -12.46 -1.31
N ARG A 27 15.15 -12.90 -0.18
CA ARG A 27 15.49 -14.30 0.05
C ARG A 27 14.23 -15.06 0.49
N THR A 28 13.88 -16.10 -0.25
CA THR A 28 12.74 -16.98 0.05
C THR A 28 13.11 -18.04 1.07
N GLU A 29 12.10 -18.72 1.62
CA GLU A 29 12.28 -19.85 2.53
C GLU A 29 13.02 -21.02 1.87
N ALA A 30 12.92 -21.18 0.55
CA ALA A 30 13.68 -22.14 -0.24
C ALA A 30 15.15 -21.71 -0.49
N ALA A 31 15.65 -20.71 0.25
CA ALA A 31 16.99 -20.14 0.15
C ALA A 31 17.35 -19.51 -1.21
N MET A 32 16.37 -19.26 -2.09
CA MET A 32 16.54 -18.61 -3.37
C MET A 32 16.34 -17.10 -3.26
N VAL A 33 17.09 -16.30 -4.03
CA VAL A 33 16.85 -14.86 -4.14
C VAL A 33 15.95 -14.61 -5.35
N VAL A 34 14.82 -13.94 -5.12
CA VAL A 34 13.86 -13.59 -6.17
C VAL A 34 13.52 -12.10 -6.10
N SER A 35 13.18 -11.52 -7.25
CA SER A 35 12.64 -10.16 -7.31
C SER A 35 11.18 -10.19 -6.85
N LYS A 36 10.80 -9.29 -5.94
CA LYS A 36 9.41 -9.09 -5.48
C LYS A 36 9.01 -7.64 -5.67
N ALA A 37 7.78 -7.44 -6.14
CA ALA A 37 7.17 -6.13 -6.19
C ALA A 37 6.74 -5.70 -4.78
N VAL A 38 7.16 -4.52 -4.35
CA VAL A 38 6.70 -3.88 -3.10
C VAL A 38 5.98 -2.61 -3.46
N VAL A 39 4.70 -2.53 -3.10
CA VAL A 39 3.85 -1.34 -3.34
C VAL A 39 3.63 -0.58 -2.05
N VAL A 40 3.64 0.74 -2.15
CA VAL A 40 3.43 1.64 -1.01
C VAL A 40 2.42 2.72 -1.39
N ALA A 41 1.43 2.93 -0.52
CA ALA A 41 0.50 4.06 -0.63
C ALA A 41 0.82 5.11 0.44
N THR A 42 1.09 6.34 0.00
CA THR A 42 1.31 7.50 0.88
C THR A 42 0.19 8.51 0.70
N GLY A 43 -0.55 8.77 1.77
CA GLY A 43 -1.62 9.77 1.79
C GLY A 43 -1.10 11.11 2.29
N VAL A 44 -1.60 12.19 1.69
CA VAL A 44 -1.45 13.55 2.22
C VAL A 44 -2.79 13.95 2.80
N THR A 45 -2.81 14.29 4.09
CA THR A 45 -4.00 14.81 4.77
C THR A 45 -4.36 16.21 4.27
N GLU A 46 -5.58 16.67 4.55
CA GLU A 46 -5.99 18.06 4.28
C GLU A 46 -5.12 19.13 4.97
N HIS A 47 -4.40 18.76 6.04
CA HIS A 47 -3.46 19.63 6.74
C HIS A 47 -2.02 19.50 6.23
N GLY A 48 -1.80 18.81 5.11
CA GLY A 48 -0.47 18.63 4.51
C GLY A 48 0.41 17.57 5.17
N ARG A 49 -0.07 16.90 6.23
CA ARG A 49 0.67 15.79 6.86
C ARG A 49 0.70 14.56 5.95
N ARG A 50 1.87 13.94 5.80
CA ARG A 50 2.04 12.69 5.04
C ARG A 50 1.97 11.47 5.95
N GLU A 51 1.28 10.43 5.52
CA GLU A 51 1.15 9.17 6.24
C GLU A 51 1.21 7.97 5.29
N ILE A 52 1.88 6.89 5.70
CA ILE A 52 1.79 5.62 4.97
C ILE A 52 0.44 4.97 5.26
N LEU A 53 -0.34 4.77 4.20
CA LEU A 53 -1.69 4.19 4.27
C LEU A 53 -1.64 2.67 4.17
N GLY A 54 -0.71 2.11 3.40
CA GLY A 54 -0.54 0.68 3.26
C GLY A 54 0.73 0.29 2.52
N LEU A 55 1.10 -0.96 2.70
CA LEU A 55 2.16 -1.63 1.96
C LEU A 55 1.70 -3.06 1.66
N ASP A 56 2.06 -3.55 0.48
CA ASP A 56 1.93 -4.97 0.14
C ASP A 56 3.12 -5.47 -0.67
N VAL A 57 3.30 -6.79 -0.69
CA VAL A 57 4.38 -7.47 -1.42
C VAL A 57 3.76 -8.53 -2.31
N GLY A 58 4.11 -8.51 -3.60
CA GLY A 58 3.60 -9.42 -4.61
C GLY A 58 4.72 -10.01 -5.47
N ASP A 59 4.37 -11.01 -6.27
CA ASP A 59 5.27 -11.64 -7.24
C ASP A 59 5.52 -10.74 -8.46
N SER A 60 4.56 -9.88 -8.81
CA SER A 60 4.57 -8.92 -9.91
C SER A 60 3.67 -7.72 -9.60
N GLU A 61 3.87 -6.60 -10.30
CA GLU A 61 3.00 -5.42 -10.24
C GLU A 61 1.80 -5.49 -11.19
N ASP A 62 1.17 -6.66 -11.30
CA ASP A 62 0.08 -6.83 -12.26
C ASP A 62 -1.21 -6.13 -11.81
N GLU A 63 -2.13 -5.89 -12.75
CA GLU A 63 -3.40 -5.17 -12.49
C GLU A 63 -4.17 -5.78 -11.30
N VAL A 64 -4.19 -7.11 -11.21
CA VAL A 64 -4.89 -7.84 -10.14
C VAL A 64 -4.31 -7.49 -8.77
N PHE A 65 -2.98 -7.37 -8.66
CA PHE A 65 -2.29 -7.04 -7.42
C PHE A 65 -2.59 -5.60 -6.98
N TRP A 66 -2.45 -4.63 -7.90
CA TRP A 66 -2.81 -3.24 -7.63
C TRP A 66 -4.29 -3.07 -7.25
N ARG A 67 -5.18 -3.74 -7.98
CA ARG A 67 -6.62 -3.71 -7.71
C ARG A 67 -6.93 -4.24 -6.31
N ALA A 68 -6.36 -5.38 -5.92
CA ALA A 68 -6.55 -5.95 -4.60
C ALA A 68 -6.04 -5.00 -3.49
N PHE A 69 -4.85 -4.42 -3.68
CA PHE A 69 -4.26 -3.46 -2.76
C PHE A 69 -5.15 -2.22 -2.56
N LEU A 70 -5.58 -1.59 -3.64
CA LEU A 70 -6.42 -0.38 -3.60
C LEU A 70 -7.81 -0.66 -3.02
N ILE A 71 -8.42 -1.80 -3.36
CA ILE A 71 -9.67 -2.24 -2.72
C ILE A 71 -9.49 -2.41 -1.22
N GLY A 72 -8.34 -2.95 -0.78
CA GLY A 72 -7.98 -3.06 0.63
C GLY A 72 -7.97 -1.72 1.34
N LEU A 73 -7.37 -0.69 0.74
CA LEU A 73 -7.38 0.67 1.29
C LEU A 73 -8.80 1.25 1.41
N LYS A 74 -9.64 1.09 0.36
CA LYS A 74 -11.04 1.52 0.41
C LYS A 74 -11.84 0.83 1.49
N LYS A 75 -11.69 -0.50 1.65
CA LYS A 75 -12.36 -1.27 2.72
C LYS A 75 -11.97 -0.80 4.11
N ARG A 76 -10.77 -0.23 4.27
CA ARG A 76 -10.29 0.34 5.54
C ARG A 76 -10.80 1.76 5.80
N GLY A 77 -11.61 2.33 4.92
CA GLY A 77 -12.23 3.66 5.08
C GLY A 77 -11.59 4.78 4.26
N LEU A 78 -10.65 4.48 3.35
CA LEU A 78 -10.08 5.49 2.46
C LEU A 78 -11.12 5.93 1.42
N GLY A 79 -11.40 7.23 1.35
CA GLY A 79 -12.31 7.83 0.38
C GLY A 79 -12.04 9.32 0.14
N GLY A 80 -12.70 9.90 -0.86
CA GLY A 80 -12.57 11.32 -1.19
C GLY A 80 -11.21 11.75 -1.77
N VAL A 81 -10.46 10.79 -2.31
CA VAL A 81 -9.19 11.01 -3.04
C VAL A 81 -9.49 11.65 -4.40
N GLN A 82 -8.68 12.62 -4.83
CA GLN A 82 -8.75 13.31 -6.12
C GLN A 82 -7.65 12.85 -7.07
#